data_AF-E4LLL7-F1
#
_entry.id   AF-E4LLL7-F1
#
_cell.length_a   1.000
_cell.length_b   1.000
_cell.length_c   1.000
_cell.angle_alpha   90.00
_cell.angle_beta   90.00
_cell.angle_gamma   90.00
#
_symmetry.space_group_name_H-M   'P 1'
#
loop_
_entity.id
_entity.type
_entity.pdbx_description
1 polymer ?
#
loop_
_entity_poly.entity_id
_entity_poly.type
_entity_poly.pdbx_seq_one_letter_code
_entity_poly.pdbx_strand_id
1 'polypeptide(L)'
;MEKPTLWIAGREITPTPPKMKVWRTFLAFFDAEKQDMDLEMFLDEHVRLIVLGFGREEVTRESVEENVDVADIVPLTRALFRWIQSLTFSKLVNLPNGEAGKGA
;
A
#
# COMPACT_ATOMS: atom_id res chain seq x y z
N MET A 1 11.33 5.08 -0.09
CA MET A 1 10.02 5.73 0.16
C MET A 1 9.74 5.66 1.64
N GLU A 2 9.19 6.73 2.22
CA GLU A 2 8.76 6.71 3.62
C GLU A 2 7.59 5.74 3.81
N LYS A 3 7.50 5.16 5.01
CA LYS A 3 6.40 4.29 5.37
C LYS A 3 5.16 5.17 5.64
N PRO A 4 4.03 4.95 4.96
CA PRO A 4 2.85 5.77 5.19
C PRO A 4 2.30 5.57 6.60
N THR A 5 1.66 6.62 7.11
CA THR A 5 1.07 6.64 8.45
C THR A 5 -0.42 7.01 8.33
N LEU A 6 -1.17 6.60 9.34
CA LEU A 6 -2.60 6.83 9.46
C LEU A 6 -2.90 7.17 10.93
N TRP A 7 -3.79 8.13 11.17
CA TRP A 7 -4.22 8.49 12.52
C TRP A 7 -5.60 7.91 12.78
N ILE A 8 -5.74 7.10 13.83
CA ILE A 8 -7.02 6.55 14.30
C ILE A 8 -7.15 6.83 15.78
N ALA A 9 -8.25 7.45 16.20
CA ALA A 9 -8.53 7.77 17.61
C ALA A 9 -7.34 8.46 18.32
N GLY A 10 -6.67 9.41 17.63
CA GLY A 10 -5.52 10.15 18.16
C GLY A 10 -4.21 9.37 18.24
N ARG A 11 -4.14 8.16 17.68
CA ARG A 11 -2.93 7.33 17.63
C ARG A 11 -2.40 7.22 16.21
N GLU A 12 -1.10 7.41 16.05
CA GLU A 12 -0.41 7.13 14.80
C GLU A 12 -0.23 5.62 14.61
N ILE A 13 -0.66 5.14 13.45
CA ILE A 13 -0.62 3.74 13.04
C ILE A 13 0.27 3.62 11.81
N THR A 14 1.08 2.57 11.79
CA THR A 14 1.93 2.22 10.65
C THR A 14 1.59 0.83 10.12
N PRO A 15 1.69 0.62 8.80
CA PRO A 15 1.38 -0.66 8.17
C PRO A 15 2.36 -1.77 8.60
N THR A 16 1.86 -2.99 8.68
CA THR A 16 2.68 -4.19 8.82
C THR A 16 3.37 -4.52 7.49
N PRO A 17 4.53 -5.22 7.50
CA PRO A 17 5.19 -5.62 6.26
C PRO A 17 4.24 -6.47 5.38
N PRO A 18 3.93 -6.01 4.15
CA PRO A 18 2.94 -6.66 3.28
C PRO A 18 3.42 -8.04 2.84
N LYS A 19 2.45 -8.92 2.55
CA LYS A 19 2.69 -10.23 1.92
C LYS A 19 2.31 -10.21 0.44
N MET A 20 2.66 -11.27 -0.29
CA MET A 20 2.38 -11.38 -1.73
C MET A 20 0.90 -11.20 -2.10
N LYS A 21 -0.03 -11.58 -1.20
CA LYS A 21 -1.47 -11.35 -1.41
C LYS A 21 -1.78 -9.86 -1.53
N VAL A 22 -1.28 -9.04 -0.60
CA VAL A 22 -1.44 -7.58 -0.60
C VAL A 22 -0.87 -7.00 -1.88
N TRP A 23 0.36 -7.38 -2.24
CA TRP A 23 1.01 -6.93 -3.47
C TRP A 23 0.16 -7.19 -4.73
N ARG A 24 -0.32 -8.42 -4.90
CA ARG A 24 -1.15 -8.80 -6.05
C ARG A 24 -2.47 -8.03 -6.09
N THR A 25 -3.11 -7.80 -4.95
CA THR A 25 -4.37 -7.04 -4.90
C THR A 25 -4.16 -5.58 -5.27
N PHE A 26 -3.08 -4.96 -4.80
CA PHE A 26 -2.72 -3.60 -5.20
C PHE A 26 -2.44 -3.51 -6.71
N LEU A 27 -1.62 -4.41 -7.26
CA LEU A 27 -1.37 -4.46 -8.70
C LEU A 27 -2.67 -4.58 -9.50
N ALA A 28 -3.51 -5.56 -9.17
CA ALA A 28 -4.76 -5.79 -9.87
C ALA A 28 -5.67 -4.55 -9.88
N PHE A 29 -5.76 -3.83 -8.76
CA PHE A 29 -6.55 -2.61 -8.70
C PHE A 29 -5.93 -1.48 -9.53
N PHE A 30 -4.63 -1.23 -9.42
CA PHE A 30 -3.98 -0.11 -10.11
C PHE A 30 -3.85 -0.33 -11.63
N ASP A 31 -3.71 -1.58 -12.07
CA ASP A 31 -3.59 -1.96 -13.50
C ASP A 31 -4.96 -2.05 -14.21
N ALA A 32 -6.06 -2.20 -13.48
CA ALA A 32 -7.40 -2.29 -14.07
C ALA A 32 -7.85 -0.97 -14.71
N GLU A 33 -8.53 -1.06 -15.86
CA GLU A 33 -9.30 0.04 -16.43
C GLU A 33 -10.49 0.37 -15.51
N LYS A 34 -10.78 1.67 -15.33
CA LYS A 34 -11.78 2.16 -14.36
C LYS A 34 -12.90 2.95 -15.02
N GLN A 35 -13.09 2.81 -16.34
CA GLN A 35 -14.04 3.62 -17.11
C GLN A 35 -15.49 3.40 -16.68
N ASP A 36 -15.84 2.18 -16.26
CA ASP A 36 -17.20 1.80 -15.84
C ASP A 36 -17.39 1.85 -14.31
N MET A 37 -16.39 2.29 -13.55
CA MET A 37 -16.44 2.34 -12.09
C MET A 37 -17.03 3.68 -11.65
N ASP A 38 -18.13 3.65 -10.92
CA ASP A 38 -18.68 4.87 -10.31
C ASP A 38 -17.80 5.36 -9.14
N LEU A 39 -18.05 6.60 -8.71
CA LEU A 39 -17.25 7.24 -7.67
C LEU A 39 -17.36 6.53 -6.32
N GLU A 40 -18.52 5.97 -6.00
CA GLU A 40 -18.76 5.29 -4.72
C GLU A 40 -17.94 4.00 -4.65
N MET A 41 -18.05 3.13 -5.66
CA MET A 41 -17.21 1.92 -5.80
C MET A 41 -15.73 2.27 -5.83
N PHE A 42 -15.36 3.36 -6.50
CA PHE A 42 -13.97 3.79 -6.56
C PHE A 42 -13.42 4.13 -5.16
N LEU A 43 -14.15 4.90 -4.36
CA LEU A 43 -13.75 5.23 -3.00
C LEU A 43 -13.79 4.00 -2.09
N ASP A 44 -14.79 3.14 -2.26
CA ASP A 44 -14.96 1.90 -1.51
C ASP A 44 -13.74 0.96 -1.67
N GLU A 45 -13.27 0.76 -2.90
CA GLU A 45 -12.07 -0.04 -3.16
C GLU A 45 -10.80 0.61 -2.59
N HIS A 46 -10.72 1.94 -2.54
CA HIS A 46 -9.60 2.60 -1.88
C HIS A 46 -9.60 2.34 -0.36
N VAL A 47 -10.75 2.42 0.30
CA VAL A 47 -10.89 2.08 1.73
C VAL A 47 -10.50 0.62 1.96
N ARG A 48 -10.97 -0.30 1.10
CA ARG A 48 -10.60 -1.73 1.16
C ARG A 48 -9.09 -1.94 1.04
N LEU A 49 -8.43 -1.22 0.15
CA LEU A 49 -6.97 -1.28 -0.03
C LEU A 49 -6.20 -0.68 1.14
N ILE A 50 -6.71 0.36 1.80
CA ILE A 50 -6.10 0.91 3.02
C ILE A 50 -6.13 -0.15 4.11
N VAL A 51 -7.29 -0.75 4.39
CA VAL A 51 -7.44 -1.81 5.39
C VAL A 51 -6.48 -2.98 5.10
N LEU A 52 -6.47 -3.46 3.85
CA LEU A 52 -5.59 -4.55 3.44
C LEU A 52 -4.09 -4.17 3.51
N GLY A 53 -3.75 -2.94 3.10
CA GLY A 53 -2.39 -2.44 3.01
C GLY A 53 -1.77 -2.19 4.38
N PHE A 54 -2.57 -1.75 5.35
CA PHE A 54 -2.13 -1.61 6.73
C PHE A 54 -1.98 -2.96 7.44
N GLY A 55 -2.91 -3.89 7.21
CA GLY A 55 -2.83 -5.23 7.79
C GLY A 55 -2.72 -5.20 9.32
N ARG A 56 -3.46 -4.28 9.94
CA ARG A 56 -3.57 -4.04 11.38
C ARG A 56 -5.01 -4.30 11.79
N GLU A 57 -5.23 -4.96 12.93
CA GLU A 57 -6.58 -5.29 13.40
C GLU A 57 -7.41 -4.03 13.68
N GLU A 58 -6.75 -2.97 14.16
CA GLU A 58 -7.40 -1.70 14.46
C GLU A 58 -7.69 -0.83 13.23
N VAL A 59 -7.20 -1.20 12.05
CA VAL A 59 -7.51 -0.50 10.79
C VAL A 59 -8.64 -1.26 10.09
N THR A 60 -9.87 -0.98 10.52
CA THR A 60 -11.11 -1.50 9.91
C THR A 60 -11.68 -0.49 8.90
N ARG A 61 -12.65 -0.94 8.09
CA ARG A 61 -13.40 -0.04 7.20
C ARG A 61 -13.99 1.15 7.97
N GLU A 62 -14.74 0.86 9.03
CA GLU A 62 -15.37 1.86 9.91
C GLU A 62 -14.32 2.85 10.45
N SER A 63 -13.19 2.36 10.94
CA SER A 63 -12.14 3.24 11.47
C SER A 63 -11.56 4.18 10.40
N VAL A 64 -11.45 3.72 9.15
CA VAL A 64 -10.96 4.54 8.03
C VAL A 64 -12.01 5.58 7.65
N GLU A 65 -13.27 5.18 7.52
CA GLU A 65 -14.38 6.07 7.15
C GLU A 65 -14.63 7.17 8.20
N GLU A 66 -14.40 6.89 9.50
CA GLU A 66 -14.60 7.85 10.59
C GLU A 66 -13.40 8.75 10.87
N ASN A 67 -12.17 8.31 10.57
CA ASN A 67 -10.94 9.01 10.99
C ASN A 67 -10.12 9.59 9.83
N VAL A 68 -10.41 9.23 8.58
CA VAL A 68 -9.64 9.70 7.42
C VAL A 68 -10.47 10.70 6.62
N ASP A 69 -9.87 11.86 6.38
CA ASP A 69 -10.48 12.85 5.50
C ASP A 69 -10.66 12.26 4.10
N VAL A 70 -11.82 12.51 3.48
CA VAL A 70 -12.13 12.03 2.13
C VAL A 70 -11.05 12.45 1.10
N ALA A 71 -10.42 13.60 1.31
CA ALA A 71 -9.33 14.11 0.49
C ALA A 71 -8.05 13.27 0.57
N ASP A 72 -7.86 12.51 1.65
CA ASP A 72 -6.67 11.72 1.93
C ASP A 72 -6.81 10.25 1.56
N ILE A 73 -8.02 9.75 1.29
CA ILE A 73 -8.28 8.35 0.92
C ILE A 73 -7.44 7.93 -0.30
N VAL A 74 -7.53 8.66 -1.40
CA VAL A 74 -6.80 8.32 -2.63
C VAL A 74 -5.28 8.53 -2.48
N PRO A 75 -4.80 9.66 -1.94
CA PRO A 75 -3.37 9.83 -1.65
C PRO A 75 -2.77 8.75 -0.77
N LEU A 76 -3.45 8.35 0.31
CA LEU A 76 -2.97 7.34 1.25
C LEU A 76 -2.81 5.96 0.57
N THR A 77 -3.80 5.53 -0.20
CA THR A 77 -3.71 4.27 -0.96
C THR A 77 -2.56 4.30 -1.97
N ARG A 78 -2.33 5.43 -2.65
CA ARG A 78 -1.20 5.59 -3.58
C ARG A 78 0.14 5.58 -2.84
N ALA A 79 0.23 6.21 -1.68
CA ALA A 79 1.43 6.20 -0.84
C ALA A 79 1.76 4.77 -0.36
N LEU A 80 0.73 4.03 0.10
CA LEU A 80 0.83 2.60 0.39
C LEU A 80 1.37 1.82 -0.80
N PHE A 81 0.80 2.01 -1.99
CA PHE A 81 1.26 1.27 -3.16
C PHE A 81 2.73 1.53 -3.49
N ARG A 82 3.15 2.80 -3.52
CA ARG A 82 4.55 3.18 -3.77
C ARG A 82 5.50 2.62 -2.71
N TRP A 83 5.07 2.62 -1.44
CA TRP A 83 5.85 2.01 -0.38
C TRP A 83 5.98 0.49 -0.60
N ILE A 84 4.88 -0.22 -0.89
CA ILE A 84 4.91 -1.66 -1.20
C ILE A 84 5.82 -1.94 -2.41
N GLN A 85 5.73 -1.14 -3.49
CA GLN A 85 6.62 -1.23 -4.65
C GLN A 85 8.09 -1.04 -4.28
N SER A 86 8.41 -0.14 -3.34
CA SER A 86 9.79 0.03 -2.90
C SER A 86 10.33 -1.20 -2.16
N LEU A 87 9.45 -1.98 -1.51
CA LEU A 87 9.85 -3.20 -0.79
C LEU A 87 10.18 -4.37 -1.73
N THR A 88 9.50 -4.50 -2.87
CA THR A 88 9.71 -5.63 -3.79
C THR A 88 11.12 -5.65 -4.38
N PHE A 89 11.72 -4.47 -4.58
CA PHE A 89 13.10 -4.33 -5.07
C PHE A 89 14.14 -4.09 -3.96
N SER A 90 13.69 -3.84 -2.73
CA SER A 90 14.57 -3.49 -1.59
C SER A 90 15.65 -4.52 -1.28
N LYS A 91 15.36 -5.82 -1.51
CA LYS A 91 16.30 -6.93 -1.25
C LYS A 91 17.15 -7.28 -2.47
N LEU A 92 16.79 -6.83 -3.67
CA LEU A 92 17.59 -7.04 -4.89
C LEU A 92 18.79 -6.09 -4.93
N VAL A 93 18.68 -4.89 -4.36
CA VAL A 93 19.77 -3.90 -4.28
C VAL A 93 20.90 -4.35 -3.33
N ASN A 94 20.64 -5.31 -2.43
CA ASN A 94 21.62 -5.86 -1.48
C ASN A 94 22.22 -7.20 -1.94
N LEU A 95 22.00 -7.64 -3.18
CA LEU A 95 22.79 -8.73 -3.73
C LEU A 95 24.23 -8.22 -3.83
N PRO A 96 25.22 -8.85 -3.16
CA PRO A 96 26.61 -8.60 -3.50
C PRO A 96 26.72 -8.86 -5.00
N ASN A 97 27.26 -7.91 -5.76
CA ASN A 97 27.78 -8.22 -7.09
C ASN A 97 28.88 -9.26 -6.89
N GLY A 98 28.49 -10.54 -6.85
CA GLY A 98 29.38 -11.67 -6.80
C GLY A 98 30.18 -11.68 -8.09
N GLU A 99 31.39 -11.13 -8.02
CA GLU A 99 32.51 -11.43 -8.91
C GLU A 99 32.24 -11.29 -10.42
N ALA A 100 32.03 -10.05 -10.88
CA ALA A 100 32.51 -9.67 -12.21
C ALA A 100 33.94 -9.12 -12.08
N GLY A 101 34.85 -9.98 -11.64
CA GLY A 101 36.24 -9.63 -11.34
C GLY A 101 37.15 -10.84 -11.38
N LYS A 102 37.68 -11.11 -12.59
CA LYS A 102 38.85 -11.95 -12.93
C LYS A 102 38.61 -13.45 -13.21
N GLY A 103 38.98 -13.84 -14.44
CA GLY A 103 39.20 -15.20 -14.94
C GLY A 103 38.36 -15.46 -16.19
N ALA A 104 38.87 -15.53 -17.42
CA ALA A 104 40.21 -15.79 -17.93
C ALA A 104 40.53 -14.93 -19.17
#